data_AF-A0AAU5A081-F1
#
_entry.id   AF-A0AAU5A081-F1
#
_cell.length_a   1.000
_cell.length_b   1.000
_cell.length_c   1.000
_cell.angle_alpha   90.00
_cell.angle_beta   90.00
_cell.angle_gamma   90.00
#
_symmetry.space_group_name_H-M   'P 1'
#
loop_
_entity.id
_entity.type
_entity.pdbx_description
1 polymer ?
#
loop_
_entity_poly.entity_id
_entity_poly.type
_entity_poly.pdbx_seq_one_letter_code
_entity_poly.pdbx_strand_id
1 'polypeptide(L)'
;MATQERSPALSAGPPETASRLTSPTSVVRPAMRLPGEQPDMPDAMHSDQLREQWMRERGRRELVISSIRAHLAEQPNPRAVRACARRWVNDINYLADGVIAVMNSTETEE
;
A
#
# COMPACT_ATOMS: atom_id res chain seq x y z
N MET A 1 41.46 -27.88 46.26
CA MET A 1 41.56 -26.43 45.97
C MET A 1 40.29 -25.77 46.47
N ALA A 2 40.47 -24.60 47.09
CA ALA A 2 39.67 -24.08 48.19
C ALA A 2 38.32 -23.45 47.82
N THR A 3 37.46 -23.47 48.83
CA THR A 3 36.18 -22.80 49.12
C THR A 3 36.13 -21.29 48.84
N GLN A 4 34.96 -20.78 48.42
CA GLN A 4 34.44 -19.44 48.79
C GLN A 4 32.92 -19.41 48.50
N GLU A 5 32.00 -19.66 49.45
CA GLU A 5 31.50 -18.79 50.53
C GLU A 5 31.09 -17.37 50.07
N ARG A 6 29.79 -17.11 49.93
CA ARG A 6 29.09 -16.01 50.64
C ARG A 6 27.59 -15.91 50.31
N SER A 7 26.81 -15.95 51.38
CA SER A 7 25.38 -15.65 51.53
C SER A 7 25.08 -14.12 51.43
N PRO A 8 24.00 -13.57 52.03
CA PRO A 8 22.65 -13.39 51.51
C PRO A 8 22.21 -11.90 51.71
N ALA A 9 20.92 -11.65 52.01
CA ALA A 9 20.34 -10.45 52.66
C ALA A 9 19.76 -9.39 51.70
N LEU A 10 18.43 -9.26 51.66
CA LEU A 10 17.58 -8.40 52.53
C LEU A 10 17.73 -6.91 52.23
N SER A 11 16.68 -6.29 51.71
CA SER A 11 16.16 -4.98 52.17
C SER A 11 14.82 -4.73 51.45
N ALA A 12 13.68 -4.88 52.13
CA ALA A 12 12.93 -3.81 52.81
C ALA A 12 12.52 -2.70 51.80
N GLY A 13 11.30 -2.66 51.25
CA GLY A 13 10.00 -2.35 51.89
C GLY A 13 9.75 -0.83 51.88
N PRO A 14 8.55 -0.25 52.08
CA PRO A 14 7.15 -0.63 51.79
C PRO A 14 6.45 0.51 50.97
N PRO A 15 5.21 0.97 51.27
CA PRO A 15 3.87 0.47 50.93
C PRO A 15 3.23 1.24 49.74
N GLU A 16 2.19 0.72 49.06
CA GLU A 16 0.78 1.10 49.31
C GLU A 16 0.64 2.56 49.79
N THR A 17 -0.13 3.46 49.18
CA THR A 17 -1.54 3.31 48.80
C THR A 17 -2.03 4.62 48.15
N ALA A 18 -3.01 4.49 47.27
CA ALA A 18 -4.13 5.41 47.03
C ALA A 18 -3.80 6.88 46.74
N SER A 19 -4.02 7.38 45.53
CA SER A 19 -5.36 7.69 45.02
C SER A 19 -5.14 8.22 43.60
N ARG A 20 -5.93 7.90 42.58
CA ARG A 20 -7.36 8.18 42.50
C ARG A 20 -7.88 7.48 41.24
N LEU A 21 -9.07 6.92 41.34
CA LEU A 21 -9.81 6.36 40.22
C LEU A 21 -10.04 7.41 39.12
N THR A 22 -9.61 7.09 37.90
CA THR A 22 -10.40 7.34 36.70
C THR A 22 -10.23 6.13 35.77
N SER A 23 -11.33 5.49 35.42
CA SER A 23 -11.44 4.55 34.29
C SER A 23 -12.69 4.94 33.51
N PRO A 24 -12.81 4.63 32.21
CA PRO A 24 -11.83 4.04 31.30
C PRO A 24 -11.81 4.78 29.93
N THR A 25 -10.69 5.38 29.53
CA THR A 25 -10.47 5.55 28.08
C THR A 25 -9.94 4.23 27.57
N SER A 26 -10.84 3.43 27.00
CA SER A 26 -10.48 2.23 26.24
C SER A 26 -9.66 2.66 25.04
N VAL A 27 -8.36 2.84 25.25
CA VAL A 27 -7.39 2.86 24.19
C VAL A 27 -7.42 1.44 23.64
N VAL A 28 -8.00 1.27 22.46
CA VAL A 28 -7.83 0.06 21.66
C VAL A 28 -6.33 -0.13 21.49
N ARG A 29 -5.74 -0.95 22.35
CA ARG A 29 -4.34 -1.36 22.22
C ARG A 29 -4.21 -1.99 20.84
N PRO A 30 -3.20 -1.62 20.04
CA PRO A 30 -2.82 -2.46 18.91
C PRO A 30 -2.50 -3.83 19.51
N ALA A 31 -3.29 -4.85 19.13
CA ALA A 31 -3.00 -6.22 19.53
C ALA A 31 -1.58 -6.51 19.06
N MET A 32 -0.64 -6.66 20.00
CA MET A 32 0.70 -7.13 19.67
C MET A 32 0.52 -8.57 19.19
N ARG A 33 0.59 -8.77 17.87
CA ARG A 33 0.53 -10.10 17.24
C ARG A 33 1.49 -11.06 17.96
N LEU A 34 1.01 -12.27 18.21
CA LEU A 34 1.82 -13.28 18.88
C LEU A 34 2.88 -13.83 17.90
N PRO A 35 4.12 -14.11 18.35
CA PRO A 35 5.12 -14.76 17.51
C PRO A 35 4.58 -16.11 16.99
N GLY A 36 4.36 -16.21 15.67
CA GLY A 36 3.79 -17.39 15.01
C GLY A 36 2.39 -17.19 14.43
N GLU A 37 1.76 -16.04 14.67
CA GLU A 37 0.48 -15.67 14.05
C GLU A 37 0.72 -15.35 12.56
N GLN A 38 0.37 -16.30 11.67
CA GLN A 38 0.32 -16.03 10.24
C GLN A 38 -0.67 -14.89 10.02
N PRO A 39 -0.34 -13.88 9.19
CA PRO A 39 -1.30 -12.84 8.85
C PRO A 39 -2.55 -13.52 8.27
N ASP A 40 -3.74 -13.07 8.70
CA ASP A 40 -5.00 -13.47 8.07
C ASP A 40 -4.82 -13.30 6.56
N MET A 41 -4.74 -14.45 5.87
CA MET A 41 -4.63 -14.45 4.42
C MET A 41 -5.89 -13.76 3.92
N PRO A 42 -5.79 -12.80 2.98
CA PRO A 42 -6.97 -12.17 2.42
C PRO A 42 -7.89 -13.28 1.93
N ASP A 43 -9.17 -13.22 2.32
CA ASP A 43 -10.19 -14.19 1.97
C ASP A 43 -10.02 -14.57 0.49
N ALA A 44 -9.94 -15.86 0.18
CA ALA A 44 -9.60 -16.34 -1.18
C ALA A 44 -10.45 -15.65 -2.27
N MET A 45 -11.70 -15.34 -1.94
CA MET A 45 -12.62 -14.57 -2.79
C MET A 45 -12.12 -13.15 -3.13
N HIS A 46 -11.53 -12.41 -2.19
CA HIS A 46 -10.95 -11.09 -2.43
C HIS A 46 -9.70 -11.19 -3.33
N SER A 47 -8.93 -12.27 -3.19
CA SER A 47 -7.75 -12.51 -4.04
C SER A 47 -8.12 -12.83 -5.49
N ASP A 48 -9.20 -13.59 -5.70
CA ASP A 48 -9.72 -13.92 -7.03
C ASP A 48 -10.31 -12.69 -7.73
N GLN A 49 -11.06 -11.85 -7.01
CA GLN A 49 -11.59 -10.60 -7.55
C GLN A 49 -10.47 -9.64 -7.99
N LEU A 50 -9.42 -9.49 -7.18
CA LEU A 50 -8.27 -8.64 -7.54
C LEU A 50 -7.55 -9.18 -8.78
N ARG A 51 -7.37 -10.50 -8.86
CA ARG A 51 -6.77 -11.18 -10.01
C ARG A 51 -7.60 -10.96 -11.28
N GLU A 52 -8.92 -11.08 -11.21
CA GLU A 52 -9.80 -10.80 -12.35
C GLU A 52 -9.72 -9.34 -12.81
N GLN A 53 -9.68 -8.40 -11.87
CA GLN A 53 -9.50 -6.97 -12.19
C GLN A 53 -8.17 -6.74 -12.92
N TRP A 54 -7.08 -7.33 -12.43
CA TRP A 54 -5.76 -7.23 -13.07
C TRP A 54 -5.74 -7.85 -14.46
N MET A 55 -6.37 -9.01 -14.63
CA MET A 55 -6.45 -9.67 -15.94
C MET A 55 -7.25 -8.83 -16.94
N ARG A 56 -8.36 -8.25 -16.51
CA ARG A 56 -9.17 -7.35 -17.33
C ARG A 56 -8.37 -6.11 -17.74
N GLU A 57 -7.66 -5.50 -16.78
CA GLU A 57 -6.86 -4.31 -17.05
C GLU A 57 -5.68 -4.61 -17.97
N ARG A 58 -5.00 -5.75 -17.77
CA ARG A 58 -3.95 -6.22 -18.68
C ARG A 58 -4.48 -6.41 -20.09
N GLY A 59 -5.67 -7.00 -20.24
CA GLY A 59 -6.31 -7.19 -21.54
C GLY A 59 -6.57 -5.86 -22.26
N ARG A 60 -7.16 -4.89 -21.55
CA ARG A 60 -7.40 -3.54 -22.11
C ARG A 60 -6.09 -2.87 -22.52
N ARG A 61 -5.08 -2.91 -21.64
CA ARG A 61 -3.77 -2.33 -21.92
C ARG A 61 -3.15 -2.94 -23.18
N GLU A 62 -3.20 -4.26 -23.34
CA GLU A 62 -2.62 -4.93 -24.49
C GLU A 62 -3.31 -4.53 -25.81
N LEU A 63 -4.64 -4.36 -25.80
CA LEU A 63 -5.39 -3.87 -26.96
C LEU A 63 -4.95 -2.46 -27.36
N VAL A 64 -4.83 -1.55 -26.40
CA VAL A 64 -4.38 -0.17 -26.64
C VAL A 64 -2.95 -0.15 -27.19
N ILE A 65 -2.03 -0.89 -26.58
CA ILE A 65 -0.63 -0.97 -27.03
C ILE A 65 -0.52 -1.56 -28.43
N SER A 66 -1.32 -2.57 -28.75
CA SER A 66 -1.36 -3.18 -30.09
C SER A 66 -1.85 -2.18 -31.15
N SER A 67 -2.87 -1.38 -30.81
CA SER A 67 -3.38 -0.32 -31.68
C SER A 67 -2.33 0.78 -31.94
N ILE A 68 -1.67 1.27 -30.88
CA ILE A 68 -0.59 2.26 -31.01
C ILE A 68 0.54 1.70 -31.87
N ARG A 69 0.92 0.43 -31.68
CA ARG A 69 1.94 -0.24 -32.50
C ARG A 69 1.55 -0.29 -33.97
N ALA A 70 0.30 -0.63 -34.29
CA ALA A 70 -0.18 -0.66 -35.67
C ALA A 70 -0.07 0.72 -36.32
N HIS A 71 -0.55 1.77 -35.66
CA HIS A 71 -0.46 3.14 -36.16
C HIS A 71 1.00 3.62 -36.34
N LEU A 72 1.92 3.21 -35.45
CA LEU A 72 3.35 3.50 -35.61
C LEU A 72 3.97 2.77 -36.81
N ALA A 73 3.48 1.57 -37.15
CA ALA A 73 3.98 0.78 -38.28
C ALA A 73 3.56 1.36 -39.65
N GLU A 74 2.46 2.13 -39.70
CA GLU A 74 1.98 2.80 -40.92
C GLU A 74 2.83 4.00 -41.34
N GLN A 75 3.76 4.45 -40.49
CA GLN A 75 4.52 5.66 -40.73
C GLN A 75 5.59 5.47 -41.84
N PRO A 76 5.77 6.44 -42.74
CA PRO A 76 6.56 6.26 -43.97
C PRO A 76 8.08 6.20 -43.74
N ASN A 77 8.57 6.63 -42.57
CA ASN A 77 10.00 6.64 -42.25
C ASN A 77 10.25 6.74 -40.73
N PRO A 78 11.48 6.45 -40.25
CA PRO A 78 11.80 6.46 -38.82
C PRO A 78 11.59 7.82 -38.12
N ARG A 79 11.75 8.93 -38.84
CA ARG A 79 11.51 10.27 -38.27
C ARG A 79 10.01 10.48 -38.01
N ALA A 80 9.16 10.03 -38.93
CA ALA A 80 7.71 10.07 -38.78
C ALA A 80 7.24 9.16 -37.63
N VAL A 81 7.81 7.94 -37.49
CA VAL A 81 7.55 7.05 -36.34
C VAL A 81 7.80 7.78 -35.02
N ARG A 82 8.97 8.41 -34.87
CA ARG A 82 9.33 9.16 -33.64
C ARG A 82 8.42 10.36 -33.41
N ALA A 83 8.01 11.06 -34.47
CA ALA A 83 7.09 12.17 -34.36
C ALA A 83 5.69 11.73 -33.90
N CYS A 84 5.17 10.64 -34.47
CA CYS A 84 3.91 10.02 -34.08
C CYS A 84 3.95 9.54 -32.62
N ALA A 85 5.03 8.86 -32.20
CA ALA A 85 5.20 8.42 -30.82
C ALA A 85 5.18 9.58 -29.82
N ARG A 86 5.82 10.71 -30.13
CA ARG A 86 5.77 11.90 -29.26
C ARG A 86 4.37 12.49 -29.13
N ARG A 87 3.56 12.45 -30.21
CA ARG A 87 2.15 12.90 -30.14
C ARG A 87 1.36 12.04 -29.17
N TRP A 88 1.47 10.72 -29.27
CA TRP A 88 0.85 9.81 -28.32
C TRP A 88 1.23 10.08 -26.87
N VAL A 89 2.51 10.34 -26.58
CA VAL A 89 2.95 10.71 -25.23
C VAL A 89 2.26 11.99 -24.75
N ASN A 90 2.22 13.02 -25.60
CA ASN A 90 1.57 14.29 -25.25
C ASN A 90 0.06 14.11 -25.02
N ASP A 91 -0.62 13.35 -25.88
CA ASP A 91 -2.06 13.12 -25.78
C ASP A 91 -2.41 12.34 -24.50
N ILE A 92 -1.62 11.32 -24.16
CA ILE A 92 -1.80 10.54 -22.92
C ILE A 92 -1.60 11.43 -21.69
N ASN A 93 -0.56 12.27 -21.68
CA ASN A 93 -0.31 13.18 -20.56
C ASN A 93 -1.45 14.20 -20.41
N TYR A 94 -1.93 14.78 -21.51
CA TYR A 94 -3.06 15.71 -21.49
C TYR A 94 -4.33 15.06 -20.92
N LEU A 95 -4.62 13.81 -21.33
CA LEU A 95 -5.74 13.05 -20.77
C LEU A 95 -5.56 12.77 -19.28
N ALA A 96 -4.35 12.41 -18.85
CA ALA A 96 -4.04 12.16 -17.44
C ALA A 96 -4.26 13.42 -16.60
N ASP A 97 -3.77 14.57 -17.06
CA ASP A 97 -3.96 15.86 -16.39
C ASP A 97 -5.46 16.20 -16.26
N GLY A 98 -6.25 15.93 -17.31
CA GLY A 98 -7.70 16.11 -17.29
C GLY A 98 -8.41 15.23 -16.26
N VAL A 99 -8.02 13.94 -16.15
CA VAL A 99 -8.57 13.03 -15.13
C VAL A 99 -8.20 13.48 -13.72
N ILE A 100 -6.95 13.87 -13.49
CA ILE A 100 -6.47 14.38 -12.20
C ILE A 100 -7.25 15.64 -11.80
N ALA A 101 -7.46 16.56 -12.74
CA ALA A 101 -8.23 17.78 -12.49
C ALA A 101 -9.65 17.47 -12.01
N VAL A 102 -10.34 16.53 -12.67
CA VAL A 102 -11.69 16.10 -12.26
C VAL A 102 -11.68 15.49 -10.86
N MET A 103 -10.72 14.60 -10.56
CA MET A 103 -10.60 13.98 -9.23
C MET A 103 -10.41 15.05 -8.14
N ASN A 104 -9.53 16.02 -8.36
CA ASN A 104 -9.28 17.09 -7.38
C ASN A 104 -10.48 18.03 -7.21
N SER A 105 -11.27 18.27 -8.26
CA SER A 105 -12.49 19.09 -8.17
C SER A 105 -13.57 18.41 -7.34
N THR A 106 -13.67 17.08 -7.39
CA THR A 106 -14.65 16.34 -6.57
C THR A 106 -14.29 16.28 -5.08
N GLU A 107 -13.03 16.53 -4.73
CA GLU A 107 -12.55 16.50 -3.33
C GLU A 107 -12.69 17.86 -2.60
N THR A 108 -12.98 18.94 -3.33
CA THR A 108 -13.01 20.31 -2.78
C THR A 108 -14.42 20.88 -2.51
N GLU A 109 -15.47 20.08 -2.67
CA GLU A 109 -16.88 20.48 -2.46
C GLU A 109 -17.50 20.06 -1.10
N GLU A 110 -16.71 19.57 -0.13
CA GLU A 110 -17.13 19.30 1.26
C GLU A 110 -16.62 20.35 2.26
#